data_AF-A0A6P0MAZ3-F1
#
_entry.id   AF-A0A6P0MAZ3-F1
#
_cell.length_a   1.000
_cell.length_b   1.000
_cell.length_c   1.000
_cell.angle_alpha   90.00
_cell.angle_beta   90.00
_cell.angle_gamma   90.00
#
_symmetry.space_group_name_H-M   'P 1'
#
loop_
_entity.id
_entity.type
_entity.pdbx_description
1 polymer ?
#
loop_
_entity_poly.entity_id
_entity_poly.type
_entity_poly.pdbx_seq_one_letter_code
_entity_poly.pdbx_strand_id
1 'polypeptide(L)'
;MSIVTKSIVNADAEARYLSPGELSRIKSFVTSGEQRLRIAQTLTGSRDQIVKQAGDQLFQKRPDVVSPGGNAYGPEMTATCLRDMDYYLRLITYGIVAGDTTPIEEIGLVGAKEMYKSLGTS
;
A
#
# COMPACT_ATOMS: atom_id res chain seq x y z
N MET A 1 -9.74 1.96 6.56
CA MET A 1 -11.21 1.91 6.28
C MET A 1 -11.53 1.66 4.80
N SER A 2 -12.71 1.08 4.48
CA SER A 2 -13.22 0.94 3.10
C SER A 2 -14.19 2.08 2.73
N ILE A 3 -14.52 2.25 1.45
CA ILE A 3 -15.52 3.25 1.00
C ILE A 3 -16.90 3.08 1.66
N VAL A 4 -17.29 1.84 1.98
CA VAL A 4 -18.56 1.52 2.65
C VAL A 4 -18.50 1.99 4.10
N THR A 5 -17.43 1.63 4.82
CA THR A 5 -17.21 2.05 6.20
C THR A 5 -17.19 3.57 6.33
N LYS A 6 -16.50 4.25 5.40
CA LYS A 6 -16.42 5.72 5.36
C LYS A 6 -17.80 6.36 5.16
N SER A 7 -18.62 5.80 4.29
CA SER A 7 -19.99 6.29 4.05
C SER A 7 -20.88 6.13 5.28
N ILE A 8 -20.74 5.02 6.02
CA ILE A 8 -21.49 4.77 7.26
C ILE A 8 -21.05 5.75 8.36
N VAL A 9 -19.73 5.89 8.59
CA VAL A 9 -19.19 6.77 9.63
C VAL A 9 -19.62 8.22 9.42
N ASN A 10 -19.61 8.70 8.17
CA ASN A 10 -20.07 10.06 7.87
C ASN A 10 -21.56 10.26 8.16
N ALA A 11 -22.40 9.31 7.79
CA ALA A 11 -23.84 9.39 8.04
C ALA A 11 -24.18 9.29 9.53
N ASP A 12 -23.44 8.47 10.28
CA ASP A 12 -23.55 8.32 11.73
C ASP A 12 -23.17 9.61 12.47
N ALA A 13 -22.07 10.27 12.07
CA ALA A 13 -21.65 11.56 12.62
C ALA A 13 -22.69 12.67 12.43
N GLU A 14 -23.53 12.56 11.40
CA GLU A 14 -24.63 13.48 11.10
C GLU A 14 -25.99 12.98 11.62
N ALA A 15 -26.04 11.83 12.32
CA ALA A 15 -27.26 11.19 12.82
C ALA A 15 -28.36 11.02 11.75
N ARG A 16 -27.97 10.67 10.52
CA ARG A 16 -28.88 10.48 9.38
C ARG A 16 -28.65 9.15 8.68
N TYR A 17 -29.61 8.76 7.84
CA TYR A 17 -29.42 7.67 6.90
C TYR A 17 -28.48 8.07 5.74
N LEU A 18 -28.02 7.04 5.02
CA LEU A 18 -27.25 7.22 3.79
C LEU A 18 -28.07 7.99 2.75
N SER A 19 -27.45 9.01 2.17
CA SER A 19 -28.00 9.77 1.06
C SER A 19 -28.03 8.93 -0.22
N PRO A 20 -28.88 9.28 -1.21
CA PRO A 20 -28.87 8.63 -2.53
C PRO A 20 -27.50 8.65 -3.20
N GLY A 21 -26.69 9.70 -2.98
CA GLY A 21 -25.33 9.80 -3.49
C GLY A 21 -24.36 8.80 -2.84
N GLU A 22 -24.44 8.61 -1.52
CA GLU A 22 -23.64 7.59 -0.81
C GLU A 22 -24.04 6.17 -1.22
N LEU A 23 -25.35 5.90 -1.35
CA LEU A 23 -25.85 4.62 -1.84
C LEU A 23 -25.38 4.33 -3.27
N SER A 24 -25.38 5.34 -4.15
CA SER A 24 -24.87 5.22 -5.52
C SER A 24 -23.37 4.89 -5.53
N ARG A 25 -22.57 5.52 -4.67
CA ARG A 25 -21.14 5.18 -4.52
C ARG A 25 -20.93 3.75 -4.06
N ILE A 26 -21.69 3.29 -3.07
CA ILE A 26 -21.62 1.90 -2.59
C ILE A 26 -22.01 0.93 -3.72
N LYS A 27 -23.07 1.22 -4.48
CA LYS A 27 -23.47 0.41 -5.63
C LYS A 27 -22.36 0.31 -6.67
N SER A 28 -21.73 1.42 -7.03
CA SER A 28 -20.60 1.46 -7.97
C SER A 28 -19.40 0.68 -7.45
N PHE A 29 -19.09 0.78 -6.15
CA PHE A 29 -18.03 0.01 -5.50
C PHE A 29 -18.29 -1.50 -5.58
N VAL A 30 -19.50 -1.96 -5.27
CA VAL A 30 -19.85 -3.39 -5.34
C VAL A 30 -19.80 -3.87 -6.80
N THR A 31 -20.36 -3.10 -7.74
CA THR A 31 -20.43 -3.48 -9.16
C THR A 31 -19.04 -3.63 -9.79
N SER A 32 -18.07 -2.80 -9.40
CA SER A 32 -16.68 -2.89 -9.90
C SER A 32 -15.78 -3.85 -9.10
N GLY A 33 -16.33 -4.58 -8.12
CA GLY A 33 -15.57 -5.45 -7.22
C GLY A 33 -14.78 -6.55 -7.92
N GLU A 34 -15.37 -7.22 -8.90
CA GLU A 34 -14.72 -8.30 -9.66
C GLU A 34 -13.47 -7.79 -10.40
N GLN A 35 -13.54 -6.60 -10.99
CA GLN A 35 -12.40 -5.98 -11.65
C GLN A 35 -11.28 -5.66 -10.66
N ARG A 36 -11.60 -5.12 -9.48
CA ARG A 36 -10.59 -4.83 -8.45
C ARG A 36 -9.93 -6.11 -7.91
N LEU A 37 -10.71 -7.19 -7.74
CA LEU A 37 -10.16 -8.50 -7.35
C LEU A 37 -9.21 -9.06 -8.42
N ARG A 38 -9.57 -8.98 -9.71
CA ARG A 38 -8.67 -9.40 -10.80
C ARG A 38 -7.34 -8.63 -10.80
N ILE A 39 -7.39 -7.31 -10.58
CA ILE A 39 -6.19 -6.48 -10.50
C ILE A 39 -5.33 -6.92 -9.30
N ALA A 40 -5.94 -7.06 -8.12
CA ALA A 40 -5.22 -7.50 -6.92
C ALA A 40 -4.58 -8.88 -7.11
N GLN A 41 -5.30 -9.85 -7.66
CA GLN A 41 -4.78 -11.19 -7.98
C GLN A 41 -3.60 -11.14 -8.96
N THR A 42 -3.70 -10.32 -10.01
CA THR A 42 -2.62 -10.16 -11.00
C THR A 42 -1.35 -9.58 -10.36
N LEU A 43 -1.50 -8.57 -9.51
CA LEU A 43 -0.39 -7.96 -8.78
C LEU A 43 0.24 -8.95 -7.79
N THR A 44 -0.58 -9.67 -7.02
CA THR A 44 -0.11 -10.69 -6.08
C THR A 44 0.60 -11.85 -6.80
N GLY A 45 0.08 -12.29 -7.95
CA GLY A 45 0.71 -13.34 -8.75
C GLY A 45 2.05 -12.93 -9.37
N SER A 46 2.27 -11.63 -9.58
CA SER A 46 3.51 -11.08 -10.16
C SER A 46 4.46 -10.48 -9.10
N ARG A 47 4.18 -10.66 -7.80
CA ARG A 47 4.86 -9.93 -6.72
C ARG A 47 6.39 -10.11 -6.73
N ASP A 48 6.86 -11.35 -6.91
CA ASP A 48 8.29 -11.67 -6.79
C ASP A 48 9.06 -11.01 -7.95
N GLN A 49 8.45 -10.97 -9.14
CA GLN A 49 9.00 -10.30 -10.31
C GLN A 49 9.04 -8.77 -10.10
N ILE A 50 7.95 -8.17 -9.61
CA ILE A 50 7.86 -6.72 -9.38
C ILE A 50 8.91 -6.28 -8.37
N VAL A 51 8.99 -6.96 -7.22
CA VAL A 51 9.94 -6.62 -6.14
C VAL A 51 11.38 -6.78 -6.61
N LYS A 52 11.70 -7.86 -7.33
CA LYS A 52 13.04 -8.09 -7.88
C LYS A 52 13.43 -6.99 -8.86
N GLN A 53 12.57 -6.68 -9.83
CA GLN A 53 12.85 -5.66 -10.84
C GLN A 53 12.99 -4.26 -10.21
N ALA A 54 12.15 -3.93 -9.23
CA ALA A 54 12.23 -2.66 -8.51
C ALA A 54 13.53 -2.56 -7.69
N GLY A 55 13.92 -3.64 -7.01
CA GLY A 55 15.19 -3.74 -6.28
C GLY A 55 16.39 -3.54 -7.20
N ASP A 56 16.44 -4.27 -8.31
CA ASP A 56 17.53 -4.16 -9.29
C ASP A 56 17.65 -2.73 -9.83
N GLN A 57 16.52 -2.08 -10.18
CA GLN A 57 16.52 -0.69 -10.64
C GLN A 57 16.96 0.29 -9.54
N LEU A 58 16.54 0.08 -8.29
CA LEU A 58 16.94 0.92 -7.17
C LEU A 58 18.46 0.85 -6.96
N PHE A 59 19.02 -0.36 -6.91
CA PHE A 59 20.44 -0.55 -6.64
C PHE A 59 21.33 -0.08 -7.80
N GLN A 60 20.85 -0.15 -9.04
CA GLN A 60 21.52 0.47 -10.18
C GLN A 60 21.53 1.99 -10.09
N LYS A 61 20.42 2.59 -9.66
CA LYS A 61 20.28 4.06 -9.57
C LYS A 61 20.97 4.65 -8.34
N ARG A 62 21.01 3.89 -7.24
CA ARG A 62 21.57 4.27 -5.94
C ARG A 62 22.52 3.18 -5.44
N PRO A 63 23.70 3.01 -6.06
CA PRO A 63 24.66 1.98 -5.65
C PRO A 63 25.23 2.25 -4.24
N ASP A 64 25.13 3.49 -3.75
CA ASP A 64 25.55 3.90 -2.40
C ASP A 64 24.77 3.17 -1.29
N VAL A 65 23.51 2.78 -1.53
CA VAL A 65 22.70 2.13 -0.50
C VAL A 65 23.13 0.68 -0.20
N VAL A 66 23.78 0.02 -1.16
CA VAL A 66 24.26 -1.38 -1.06
C VAL A 66 25.78 -1.49 -1.00
N SER A 67 26.49 -0.37 -0.97
CA SER A 67 27.95 -0.31 -0.78
C SER A 67 28.30 -0.35 0.72
N PRO A 68 29.54 -0.68 1.11
CA PRO A 68 29.95 -0.66 2.52
C PRO A 68 29.62 0.67 3.21
N GLY A 69 28.87 0.61 4.31
CA GLY A 69 28.35 1.79 5.03
C GLY A 69 26.97 2.27 4.57
N GLY A 70 26.40 1.68 3.51
CA GLY A 70 25.03 1.92 3.07
C GLY A 70 23.99 1.16 3.89
N ASN A 71 22.77 1.68 3.94
CA ASN A 71 21.69 1.15 4.77
C ASN A 71 21.17 -0.23 4.37
N ALA A 72 21.38 -0.64 3.11
CA ALA A 72 21.01 -1.95 2.58
C ALA A 72 22.25 -2.85 2.37
N TYR A 73 23.40 -2.49 2.95
CA TYR A 73 24.65 -3.26 2.78
C TYR A 73 24.56 -4.66 3.41
N GLY A 74 24.94 -5.67 2.62
CA GLY A 74 24.95 -7.06 3.05
C GLY A 74 23.60 -7.78 2.84
N PRO A 75 23.61 -9.12 2.87
CA PRO A 75 22.45 -9.94 2.49
C PRO A 75 21.24 -9.71 3.40
N GLU A 76 21.46 -9.52 4.70
CA GLU A 76 20.38 -9.31 5.67
C GLU A 76 19.66 -7.98 5.44
N MET A 77 20.40 -6.88 5.30
CA MET A 77 19.82 -5.54 5.10
C MET A 77 19.24 -5.36 3.68
N THR A 78 19.81 -6.03 2.67
CA THR A 78 19.18 -6.10 1.35
C THR A 78 17.85 -6.85 1.44
N ALA A 79 17.77 -7.96 2.19
CA ALA A 79 16.53 -8.70 2.36
C ALA A 79 15.44 -7.88 3.08
N THR A 80 15.80 -7.06 4.09
CA THR A 80 14.83 -6.16 4.74
C THR A 80 14.34 -5.08 3.79
N CYS A 81 15.20 -4.51 2.95
CA CYS A 81 14.82 -3.55 1.92
C CYS A 81 13.82 -4.14 0.91
N LEU A 82 14.09 -5.34 0.38
CA LEU A 82 13.18 -6.02 -0.55
C LEU A 82 11.86 -6.42 0.12
N ARG A 83 11.89 -6.84 1.39
CA ARG A 83 10.69 -7.12 2.18
C ARG A 83 9.82 -5.88 2.33
N ASP A 84 10.40 -4.72 2.60
CA ASP A 84 9.65 -3.48 2.73
C ASP A 84 8.95 -3.12 1.39
N MET A 85 9.59 -3.34 0.24
CA MET A 85 8.94 -3.20 -1.08
C MET A 85 7.73 -4.12 -1.25
N ASP A 86 7.86 -5.40 -0.86
CA ASP A 86 6.76 -6.36 -0.89
C ASP A 86 5.60 -5.91 0.03
N TYR A 87 5.91 -5.37 1.21
CA TYR A 87 4.90 -4.84 2.12
C TYR A 87 4.13 -3.66 1.53
N TYR A 88 4.81 -2.73 0.85
CA TYR A 88 4.10 -1.65 0.16
C TYR A 88 3.26 -2.16 -1.01
N LEU A 89 3.74 -3.13 -1.79
CA LEU A 89 2.92 -3.76 -2.83
C LEU A 89 1.67 -4.40 -2.23
N ARG A 90 1.80 -5.07 -1.09
CA ARG A 90 0.66 -5.63 -0.35
C ARG A 90 -0.32 -4.55 0.12
N LEU A 91 0.15 -3.44 0.70
CA LEU A 91 -0.72 -2.33 1.09
C LEU A 91 -1.45 -1.71 -0.11
N ILE A 92 -0.79 -1.60 -1.26
CA ILE A 92 -1.42 -1.17 -2.52
C ILE A 92 -2.58 -2.12 -2.89
N THR A 93 -2.38 -3.44 -2.81
CA THR A 93 -3.47 -4.39 -3.08
C THR A 93 -4.64 -4.25 -2.10
N TYR A 94 -4.37 -3.93 -0.82
CA TYR A 94 -5.43 -3.66 0.15
C TYR A 94 -6.22 -2.41 -0.23
N GLY A 95 -5.55 -1.33 -0.63
CA GLY A 95 -6.20 -0.11 -1.09
C GLY A 95 -7.06 -0.34 -2.34
N ILE A 96 -6.57 -1.14 -3.29
CA ILE A 96 -7.34 -1.54 -4.49
C ILE A 96 -8.60 -2.31 -4.08
N VAL A 97 -8.50 -3.32 -3.23
CA VAL A 97 -9.67 -4.12 -2.83
C VAL A 97 -10.66 -3.27 -2.03
N ALA A 98 -10.17 -2.47 -1.08
CA ALA A 98 -10.97 -1.58 -0.24
C ALA A 98 -11.60 -0.40 -1.01
N GLY A 99 -11.07 -0.08 -2.20
CA GLY A 99 -11.50 1.06 -3.01
C GLY A 99 -11.23 2.42 -2.35
N ASP A 100 -10.25 2.49 -1.46
CA ASP A 100 -9.89 3.67 -0.68
C ASP A 100 -8.41 3.56 -0.26
N THR A 101 -7.73 4.69 -0.08
CA THR A 101 -6.30 4.76 0.29
C THR A 101 -6.05 4.58 1.79
N THR A 102 -7.10 4.60 2.61
CA THR A 102 -6.99 4.53 4.07
C THR A 102 -6.10 3.38 4.56
N PRO A 103 -6.16 2.13 4.04
CA PRO A 103 -5.25 1.06 4.47
C PRO A 103 -3.76 1.37 4.24
N ILE A 104 -3.44 2.16 3.21
CA ILE A 104 -2.06 2.57 2.92
C ILE A 104 -1.65 3.66 3.89
N GLU A 105 -2.54 4.63 4.15
CA GLU A 105 -2.28 5.75 5.04
C GLU A 105 -2.08 5.32 6.50
N GLU A 106 -3.07 4.61 7.06
CA GLU A 106 -3.09 4.21 8.47
C GLU A 106 -1.96 3.23 8.83
N ILE A 107 -1.55 2.37 7.88
CA ILE A 107 -0.56 1.32 8.15
C ILE A 107 0.84 1.72 7.67
N GLY A 108 0.93 2.32 6.48
CA GLY A 108 2.19 2.50 5.76
C GLY A 108 2.74 3.91 5.75
N LEU A 109 1.95 4.93 6.10
CA LEU A 109 2.39 6.34 5.98
C LEU A 109 2.43 7.08 7.31
N VAL A 110 1.44 6.87 8.19
CA VAL A 110 1.43 7.50 9.51
C VAL A 110 2.64 7.00 10.31
N GLY A 111 3.55 7.91 10.66
CA GLY A 111 4.78 7.61 11.41
C GLY A 111 5.93 7.02 10.58
N ALA A 112 5.74 6.80 9.27
CA ALA A 112 6.75 6.17 8.42
C ALA A 112 8.04 6.99 8.32
N LYS A 113 7.91 8.33 8.27
CA LYS A 113 9.05 9.25 8.20
C LYS A 113 9.89 9.19 9.48
N GLU A 114 9.24 9.23 10.63
CA GLU A 114 9.87 9.16 11.95
C GLU A 114 10.56 7.80 12.13
N MET A 115 9.91 6.71 11.71
CA MET A 115 10.46 5.37 11.74
C MET A 115 11.73 5.27 10.87
N TYR A 116 11.67 5.64 9.59
CA TYR A 116 12.84 5.54 8.70
C TYR A 116 13.98 6.46 9.14
N LYS A 117 13.68 7.65 9.65
CA LYS A 117 14.69 8.53 10.25
C LYS A 117 15.37 7.86 11.45
N SER A 118 14.62 7.18 12.32
CA SER A 118 15.18 6.46 13.46
C SER A 118 16.03 5.26 13.06
N LEU A 119 15.73 4.64 11.92
CA LEU A 119 16.50 3.53 11.35
C LEU A 119 17.72 3.98 10.53
N GLY A 120 17.91 5.29 10.34
CA GLY A 120 19.00 5.84 9.52
C GLY A 120 18.74 5.78 8.01
N THR A 121 17.52 5.41 7.59
CA THR A 121 17.12 5.33 6.17
C THR A 121 16.77 6.72 5.65
N SER A 122 17.44 7.15 4.56
CA SER A 122 17.24 8.45 3.89
C SER A 122 16.95 8.32 2.40
#